data_AF-A0A1R7QD26-F1
#
_entry.id   AF-A0A1R7QD26-F1
#
_cell.length_a   1.000
_cell.length_b   1.000
_cell.length_c   1.000
_cell.angle_alpha   90.00
_cell.angle_beta   90.00
_cell.angle_gamma   90.00
#
_symmetry.space_group_name_H-M   'P 1'
#
loop_
_entity.id
_entity.type
_entity.pdbx_description
1 polymer ?
#
loop_
_entity_poly.entity_id
_entity_poly.type
_entity_poly.pdbx_seq_one_letter_code
_entity_poly.pdbx_strand_id
1 'polypeptide(L)'
;MTLFTVLLNLNQFPEQHSLYVQRPWTLESETFVQSPSSINCIMREKNLYSYFLPIATIQQYFKYLEPKNLCLQDSCQRIIEFALQAPE
;
A
#
# COMPACT_ATOMS: atom_id res chain seq x y z
N MET A 1 -4.57 -5.67 9.48
CA MET A 1 -4.35 -4.22 9.72
C MET A 1 -4.91 -3.45 8.54
N THR A 2 -5.43 -2.23 8.72
CA THR A 2 -6.03 -1.48 7.60
C THR A 2 -4.96 -0.79 6.75
N LEU A 3 -5.27 -0.53 5.47
CA LEU A 3 -4.38 0.17 4.55
C LEU A 3 -3.93 1.51 5.14
N PHE A 4 -4.87 2.28 5.71
CA PHE A 4 -4.54 3.56 6.32
C PHE A 4 -3.50 3.44 7.44
N THR A 5 -3.66 2.49 8.36
CA THR A 5 -2.69 2.27 9.43
C THR A 5 -1.33 1.86 8.88
N VAL A 6 -1.28 1.04 7.84
CA VAL A 6 -0.02 0.66 7.17
C VAL A 6 0.65 1.87 6.54
N LEU A 7 -0.10 2.68 5.79
CA LEU A 7 0.40 3.88 5.13
C LEU A 7 0.97 4.90 6.12
N LEU A 8 0.34 5.08 7.28
CA LEU A 8 0.84 5.95 8.34
C LEU A 8 2.13 5.42 9.00
N ASN A 9 2.38 4.11 8.95
CA ASN A 9 3.49 3.45 9.62
C ASN A 9 4.51 2.84 8.64
N LEU A 10 4.58 3.33 7.39
CA LEU A 10 5.45 2.76 6.35
C LEU A 10 6.92 2.62 6.76
N ASN A 11 7.42 3.55 7.58
CA ASN A 11 8.80 3.55 8.06
C ASN A 11 9.11 2.39 9.01
N GLN A 12 8.10 1.65 9.50
CA GLN A 12 8.27 0.46 10.32
C GLN A 12 8.47 -0.81 9.48
N PHE A 13 8.28 -0.74 8.16
CA PHE A 13 8.39 -1.88 7.26
C PHE A 13 9.61 -1.77 6.33
N PRO A 14 10.24 -2.90 5.95
CA PRO A 14 11.35 -2.89 4.99
C PRO A 14 10.92 -2.41 3.61
N GLU A 15 11.75 -1.57 2.97
CA GLU A 15 11.46 -0.97 1.65
C GLU A 15 11.29 -2.02 0.53
N GLN A 16 11.93 -3.18 0.68
CA GLN A 16 11.87 -4.30 -0.27
C GLN A 16 10.54 -5.07 -0.20
N HIS A 17 9.71 -4.82 0.80
CA HIS A 17 8.41 -5.47 0.95
C HIS A 17 7.35 -4.78 0.10
N SER A 18 6.29 -5.53 -0.21
CA SER A 18 5.15 -5.04 -0.98
C SER A 18 3.85 -5.15 -0.20
N LEU A 19 2.93 -4.23 -0.46
CA LEU A 19 1.59 -4.26 0.10
C LEU A 19 0.65 -5.08 -0.77
N TYR A 20 -0.16 -5.90 -0.11
CA TYR A 20 -1.28 -6.62 -0.67
C TYR A 20 -2.54 -6.18 0.06
N VAL A 21 -3.54 -5.74 -0.69
CA VAL A 21 -4.72 -5.07 -0.13
C VAL A 21 -5.98 -5.80 -0.57
N GLN A 22 -6.90 -5.97 0.36
CA GLN A 22 -8.22 -6.54 0.09
C GLN A 22 -9.00 -5.63 -0.87
N ARG A 23 -9.60 -6.20 -1.91
CA ARG A 23 -10.52 -5.48 -2.81
C ARG A 23 -11.92 -5.34 -2.16
N PRO A 24 -12.63 -4.22 -2.39
CA PRO A 24 -12.18 -3.01 -3.09
C PRO A 24 -11.12 -2.26 -2.28
N TRP A 25 -10.20 -1.55 -2.95
CA TRP A 25 -9.17 -0.78 -2.26
C TRP A 25 -9.76 0.47 -1.62
N THR A 26 -9.73 0.49 -0.30
CA THR A 26 -10.19 1.58 0.55
C THR A 26 -9.19 1.77 1.68
N LEU A 27 -9.25 2.90 2.37
CA LEU A 27 -8.41 3.15 3.55
C LEU A 27 -8.64 2.13 4.68
N GLU A 28 -9.85 1.55 4.73
CA GLU A 28 -10.25 0.54 5.72
C GLU A 28 -9.93 -0.89 5.28
N SER A 29 -9.49 -1.10 4.03
CA SER A 29 -9.23 -2.42 3.48
C SER A 29 -8.13 -3.13 4.25
N GLU A 30 -8.34 -4.41 4.53
CA GLU A 30 -7.34 -5.23 5.16
C GLU A 30 -6.09 -5.32 4.27
N THR A 31 -4.93 -5.12 4.88
CA THR A 31 -3.65 -5.00 4.20
C THR A 31 -2.62 -5.89 4.86
N PHE A 32 -1.84 -6.54 4.02
CA PHE A 32 -0.69 -7.34 4.40
C PHE A 32 0.59 -6.79 3.78
N VAL A 33 1.64 -6.83 4.58
CA VAL A 33 3.01 -6.52 4.14
C VAL A 33 3.70 -7.84 3.88
N GLN A 34 4.15 -8.08 2.65
CA GLN A 34 4.78 -9.33 2.27
C GLN A 34 6.19 -9.10 1.79
N SER A 35 7.09 -9.99 2.20
CA SER A 35 8.46 -10.02 1.69
C SER A 35 8.50 -10.66 0.30
N PRO A 36 9.48 -10.28 -0.53
CA PRO A 36 9.67 -10.88 -1.86
C PRO A 36 10.00 -12.38 -1.80
N SER A 37 10.53 -12.88 -0.68
CA SER A 37 10.82 -14.30 -0.47
C SER A 37 9.60 -15.13 -0.06
N SER A 38 8.50 -14.49 0.38
CA SER A 38 7.31 -15.16 0.90
C SER A 38 6.10 -15.08 -0.01
N ILE A 39 6.25 -14.62 -1.27
CA ILE A 39 5.20 -14.35 -2.27
C ILE A 39 4.14 -15.48 -2.34
N ASN A 40 4.55 -16.73 -2.17
CA ASN A 40 3.66 -17.90 -2.26
C ASN A 40 2.63 -18.09 -1.13
N CYS A 41 2.76 -17.39 0.01
CA CYS A 41 1.87 -17.64 1.15
C CYS A 41 0.48 -16.99 1.00
N ILE A 42 0.41 -15.74 0.56
CA ILE A 42 -0.86 -14.99 0.50
C ILE A 42 -1.71 -15.38 -0.73
N MET A 43 -1.08 -15.63 -1.89
CA MET A 43 -1.80 -16.06 -3.10
C MET A 43 -2.60 -17.37 -2.90
N ARG A 44 -2.20 -18.20 -1.94
CA ARG A 44 -2.84 -19.49 -1.66
C ARG A 44 -4.10 -19.34 -0.80
N GLU A 45 -4.29 -18.23 -0.09
CA GLU A 45 -5.29 -18.14 0.97
C GLU A 45 -6.58 -17.38 0.66
N LYS A 46 -6.66 -16.51 -0.36
CA LYS A 46 -7.94 -15.88 -0.77
C LYS A 46 -7.78 -15.03 -2.05
N ASN A 47 -8.64 -15.24 -3.05
CA ASN A 47 -8.90 -14.35 -4.20
C ASN A 47 -9.36 -12.92 -3.84
N LEU A 48 -9.24 -12.51 -2.57
CA LEU A 48 -9.70 -11.23 -2.05
C LEU A 48 -8.57 -10.19 -1.99
N TYR A 49 -7.32 -10.63 -1.93
CA TYR A 49 -6.15 -9.76 -1.84
C TYR A 49 -5.49 -9.63 -3.21
N SER A 50 -5.30 -8.40 -3.64
CA SER A 50 -4.53 -8.10 -4.85
C SER A 50 -3.26 -7.36 -4.49
N TYR A 51 -2.25 -7.51 -5.32
CA TYR A 51 -1.06 -6.68 -5.27
C TYR A 51 -1.46 -5.20 -5.34
N PHE A 52 -0.87 -4.38 -4.47
CA PHE A 52 -1.11 -2.95 -4.42
C PHE A 52 0.11 -2.20 -4.93
N LEU A 53 1.13 -1.99 -4.07
CA LEU A 53 2.36 -1.27 -4.42
C LEU A 53 3.54 -1.71 -3.53
N PRO A 54 4.79 -1.56 -3.98
CA PRO A 54 5.98 -1.72 -3.15
C PRO A 54 6.07 -0.60 -2.12
N ILE A 55 6.59 -0.89 -0.91
CA ILE A 55 6.75 0.11 0.15
C ILE A 55 7.65 1.26 -0.31
N ALA A 56 8.76 0.96 -1.00
CA ALA A 56 9.65 1.97 -1.56
C ALA A 56 8.92 2.98 -2.47
N THR A 57 8.04 2.49 -3.36
CA THR A 57 7.26 3.34 -4.27
C THR A 57 6.32 4.25 -3.49
N ILE A 58 5.65 3.72 -2.48
CA ILE A 58 4.71 4.50 -1.67
C ILE A 58 5.45 5.59 -0.88
N GLN A 59 6.60 5.26 -0.28
CA GLN A 59 7.45 6.23 0.43
C GLN A 59 7.96 7.34 -0.49
N GLN A 60 8.39 7.01 -1.71
CA GLN A 60 8.77 8.00 -2.71
C GLN A 60 7.59 8.91 -3.08
N TYR A 61 6.39 8.35 -3.22
CA TYR A 61 5.20 9.14 -3.52
C TYR A 61 4.80 10.06 -2.37
N PHE A 62 4.91 9.62 -1.12
CA PHE A 62 4.73 10.49 0.04
C PHE A 62 5.70 11.68 0.02
N LYS A 63 6.99 11.45 -0.24
CA LYS A 63 7.99 12.53 -0.38
C LYS A 63 7.64 13.53 -1.49
N TYR A 64 7.04 13.05 -2.57
CA TYR A 64 6.53 13.91 -3.64
C TYR A 64 5.29 14.73 -3.24
N LEU A 65 4.49 14.24 -2.29
CA LEU A 65 3.31 14.91 -1.77
C LEU A 65 3.61 15.87 -0.59
N GLU A 66 4.69 15.65 0.17
CA GLU A 66 5.12 16.52 1.28
C GLU A 66 5.09 18.03 0.95
N PRO A 67 5.68 18.53 -0.17
CA PRO A 67 5.66 19.96 -0.48
C PRO A 67 4.27 20.50 -0.85
N LYS A 68 3.26 19.65 -1.03
CA LYS A 68 1.89 20.05 -1.41
C LYS A 68 1.01 20.38 -0.19
N ASN A 69 1.54 20.26 1.05
CA ASN A 69 0.82 20.52 2.30
C ASN A 69 -0.55 19.83 2.38
N LEU A 70 -0.66 18.63 1.80
CA LEU A 70 -1.89 17.83 1.85
C LEU A 70 -2.04 17.21 3.25
N CYS A 71 -3.29 17.02 3.70
CA CYS A 71 -3.50 16.28 4.92
C CYS A 71 -3.13 14.80 4.72
N LEU A 72 -2.85 14.09 5.83
CA LEU A 72 -2.45 12.68 5.79
C LEU A 72 -3.50 11.80 5.11
N GLN A 73 -4.79 12.08 5.35
CA GLN A 73 -5.89 11.34 4.75
C GLN A 73 -5.94 11.54 3.23
N ASP A 74 -5.84 12.79 2.75
CA ASP A 74 -5.79 13.10 1.32
C ASP A 74 -4.56 12.47 0.65
N SER A 75 -3.43 12.46 1.33
CA SER A 75 -2.20 11.83 0.83
C SER A 75 -2.37 10.32 0.66
N CYS A 76 -3.00 9.65 1.64
CA CYS A 76 -3.32 8.23 1.55
C CYS A 76 -4.34 7.94 0.44
N GLN A 77 -5.35 8.79 0.28
CA GLN A 77 -6.34 8.64 -0.78
C GLN A 77 -5.70 8.77 -2.17
N ARG A 78 -4.79 9.73 -2.36
CA ARG A 78 -4.02 9.87 -3.62
C ARG A 78 -3.14 8.67 -3.94
N ILE A 79 -2.66 7.92 -2.94
CA ILE A 79 -1.91 6.68 -3.17
C ILE A 79 -2.82 5.60 -3.72
N ILE A 80 -4.05 5.49 -3.19
CA ILE A 80 -5.05 4.56 -3.73
C ILE A 80 -5.39 4.93 -5.17
N GLU A 81 -5.63 6.22 -5.45
CA GLU A 81 -5.90 6.70 -6.81
C GLU A 81 -4.72 6.42 -7.76
N PHE A 82 -3.49 6.64 -7.29
CA PHE A 82 -2.28 6.32 -8.05
C PHE A 82 -2.18 4.82 -8.36
N ALA A 83 -2.44 3.96 -7.37
CA ALA A 83 -2.44 2.51 -7.55
C ALA A 83 -3.52 2.05 -8.54
N LEU A 84 -4.71 2.68 -8.53
CA LEU A 84 -5.80 2.37 -9.45
C LEU A 84 -5.50 2.79 -10.90
N GLN A 85 -4.61 3.77 -11.10
CA GLN A 85 -4.19 4.26 -12.41
C GLN A 85 -2.93 3.56 -12.95
N ALA A 86 -2.19 2.85 -12.09
CA ALA A 86 -1.04 2.08 -12.51
C ALA A 86 -1.50 0.85 -13.32
N PRO A 87 -1.03 0.65 -14.57
CA PRO A 87 -1.32 -0.56 -15.31
C PRO A 87 -0.70 -1.78 -14.61
N GLU A 88 -1.47 -2.88 -14.54
CA GLU A 88 -1.05 -4.18 -13.96
C GLU A 88 0.14 -4.81 -14.71
#